data_AF-A0A818LIV5-F1
#
_entry.id   AF-A0A818LIV5-F1
#
_cell.length_a   1.000
_cell.length_b   1.000
_cell.length_c   1.000
_cell.angle_alpha   90.00
_cell.angle_beta   90.00
_cell.angle_gamma   90.00
#
_symmetry.space_group_name_H-M   'P 1'
#
loop_
_entity.id
_entity.type
_entity.pdbx_description
1 polymer ?
#
loop_
_entity_poly.entity_id
_entity_poly.type
_entity_poly.pdbx_seq_one_letter_code
_entity_poly.pdbx_strand_id
1 'polypeptide(L)'
;MPKVRRKRLSTARNRLSRPKKLLTKAATTSNQQIKAVYFDLVAQPNGSIKSKSTGKFIQLSKPPRNLKVSDDWDVKSGDVLSWSEGRPTETFFVTSEGTLLKNPDTSGSGYLTIPLSITSQFADAVDYFSSVLDSIGRNYVSSIELAPTDSFFKKQFSKALPPSIKNRTDLSYSLDPNDEVLYVTLSSKPNQSQNFQLATTKIEDIIQWISTSNETKVKFNVKFDFEGKETCSKVPHGIITGLPVGWKCEQQGSLLYGENIIQGEWRCEGPEKTKEKARKAIEKHYKGLDIEIK
;
A
#
# COMPACT_ATOMS: atom_id res chain seq x y z
N MET A 1 -55.52 -46.25 0.13
CA MET A 1 -55.79 -46.90 1.43
C MET A 1 -55.56 -45.91 2.57
N PRO A 2 -56.28 -46.04 3.69
CA PRO A 2 -56.71 -44.93 4.54
C PRO A 2 -55.88 -44.74 5.82
N LYS A 3 -56.09 -43.54 6.39
CA LYS A 3 -55.72 -43.04 7.72
C LYS A 3 -55.84 -44.08 8.84
N VAL A 4 -54.89 -44.06 9.78
CA VAL A 4 -55.15 -44.38 11.19
C VAL A 4 -54.84 -43.18 12.07
N ARG A 5 -55.84 -42.88 12.91
CA ARG A 5 -56.03 -41.75 13.80
C ARG A 5 -55.40 -42.02 15.17
N ARG A 6 -54.87 -40.94 15.76
CA ARG A 6 -55.04 -40.45 17.15
C ARG A 6 -54.75 -41.40 18.33
N LYS A 7 -53.96 -40.88 19.27
CA LYS A 7 -54.48 -40.48 20.60
C LYS A 7 -53.61 -39.40 21.25
N ARG A 8 -54.30 -38.37 21.75
CA ARG A 8 -53.82 -37.27 22.60
C ARG A 8 -54.08 -37.62 24.08
N LEU A 9 -53.54 -36.75 24.94
CA LEU A 9 -53.83 -36.48 26.38
C LEU A 9 -52.79 -37.14 27.31
N SER A 10 -52.25 -36.49 28.34
CA SER A 10 -52.75 -35.43 29.23
C SER A 10 -51.58 -34.78 29.99
N THR A 11 -51.49 -33.44 30.08
CA THR A 11 -51.67 -32.56 31.28
C THR A 11 -51.21 -33.04 32.66
N ALA A 12 -50.25 -32.32 33.27
CA ALA A 12 -50.28 -31.75 34.65
C ALA A 12 -48.96 -30.97 34.90
N ARG A 13 -48.96 -29.64 35.01
CA ARG A 13 -49.06 -28.82 36.25
C ARG A 13 -48.04 -29.18 37.35
N ASN A 14 -47.17 -28.22 37.68
CA ASN A 14 -47.11 -27.46 38.96
C ASN A 14 -45.70 -27.21 39.55
N ARG A 15 -45.58 -26.00 40.11
CA ARG A 15 -44.78 -25.54 41.27
C ARG A 15 -43.37 -24.98 41.06
N LEU A 16 -43.33 -23.64 41.08
CA LEU A 16 -42.72 -22.82 42.15
C LEU A 16 -41.45 -23.36 42.83
N SER A 17 -40.34 -22.66 42.63
CA SER A 17 -39.61 -22.06 43.75
C SER A 17 -38.67 -20.94 43.27
N ARG A 18 -38.89 -19.74 43.80
CA ARG A 18 -37.82 -18.73 43.96
C ARG A 18 -37.04 -19.09 45.22
N PRO A 19 -35.76 -18.69 45.27
CA PRO A 19 -35.28 -18.00 46.47
C PRO A 19 -34.79 -16.59 46.15
N LYS A 20 -35.02 -15.71 47.12
CA LYS A 20 -34.58 -14.32 47.21
C LYS A 20 -33.55 -14.26 48.35
N LYS A 21 -32.61 -13.31 48.24
CA LYS A 21 -31.65 -12.79 49.27
C LYS A 21 -30.35 -13.60 49.44
N LEU A 22 -29.16 -13.05 49.70
CA LEU A 22 -28.63 -11.67 49.90
C LEU A 22 -27.10 -11.79 50.04
N LEU A 23 -26.36 -10.71 49.70
CA LEU A 23 -25.00 -10.33 50.17
C LEU A 23 -23.84 -11.27 49.72
N THR A 24 -22.64 -10.83 49.31
CA THR A 24 -21.82 -9.69 49.74
C THR A 24 -20.72 -9.41 48.68
N LYS A 25 -20.18 -8.19 48.69
CA LYS A 25 -19.05 -7.67 47.92
C LYS A 25 -17.82 -8.60 47.91
N ALA A 26 -17.19 -8.74 46.74
CA ALA A 26 -15.74 -8.79 46.60
C ALA A 26 -15.38 -8.01 45.33
N ALA A 27 -14.89 -6.79 45.53
CA ALA A 27 -14.21 -6.04 44.50
C ALA A 27 -12.84 -6.68 44.28
N THR A 28 -12.58 -7.15 43.06
CA THR A 28 -11.22 -7.46 42.63
C THR A 28 -10.96 -6.65 41.37
N THR A 29 -10.44 -5.44 41.58
CA THR A 29 -9.84 -4.60 40.56
C THR A 29 -8.64 -5.34 39.99
N SER A 30 -8.82 -5.95 38.83
CA SER A 30 -7.71 -6.45 38.02
C SER A 30 -7.15 -5.29 37.21
N ASN A 31 -6.07 -4.68 37.72
CA ASN A 31 -5.19 -3.77 36.97
C ASN A 31 -4.78 -4.42 35.63
N GLN A 32 -5.42 -4.05 34.52
CA GLN A 32 -4.84 -4.24 33.20
C GLN A 32 -3.86 -3.09 32.97
N GLN A 33 -2.57 -3.35 33.20
CA GLN A 33 -1.50 -2.46 32.78
C GLN A 33 -1.49 -2.39 31.25
N ILE A 34 -2.00 -1.28 30.71
CA ILE A 34 -1.69 -0.84 29.36
C ILE A 34 -0.24 -0.34 29.40
N LYS A 35 0.72 -1.14 28.92
CA LYS A 35 2.07 -0.64 28.64
C LYS A 35 2.03 0.10 27.32
N ALA A 36 1.69 1.37 27.35
CA ALA A 36 2.05 2.30 26.28
C ALA A 36 3.57 2.52 26.38
N VAL A 37 4.33 2.02 25.41
CA VAL A 37 5.76 2.30 25.30
C VAL A 37 5.88 3.69 24.69
N TYR A 38 6.16 4.68 25.53
CA TYR A 38 6.45 6.06 25.11
C TYR A 38 7.93 6.17 24.75
N PHE A 39 8.23 6.51 23.50
CA PHE A 39 9.52 7.09 23.13
C PHE A 39 9.27 8.58 22.81
N ASP A 40 9.51 9.45 23.79
CA ASP A 40 9.60 10.89 23.55
C ASP A 40 11.06 11.36 23.66
N LEU A 41 11.55 11.72 22.48
CA LEU A 41 12.54 12.73 22.09
C LEU A 41 13.38 13.42 23.18
N VAL A 42 14.68 13.41 22.90
CA VAL A 42 15.75 14.24 23.48
C VAL A 42 15.35 15.73 23.46
N ALA A 43 15.37 16.35 24.63
CA ALA A 43 15.14 17.79 24.79
C ALA A 43 16.35 18.62 24.29
N GLN A 44 16.09 19.66 23.50
CA GLN A 44 16.94 20.85 23.43
C GLN A 44 16.23 22.02 24.12
N PRO A 45 16.98 22.91 24.81
CA PRO A 45 16.38 23.98 25.58
C PRO A 45 15.99 25.14 24.67
N ASN A 46 14.76 25.62 24.84
CA ASN A 46 14.18 26.86 24.31
C ASN A 46 13.55 26.80 22.91
N GLY A 47 12.29 26.39 22.89
CA GLY A 47 11.33 26.69 21.84
C GLY A 47 10.09 25.83 22.07
N SER A 48 8.92 26.44 22.29
CA SER A 48 7.68 25.67 22.47
C SER A 48 7.35 24.91 21.18
N ILE A 49 7.74 23.64 21.11
CA ILE A 49 7.32 22.76 20.03
C ILE A 49 5.88 22.37 20.34
N LYS A 50 4.92 22.92 19.58
CA LYS A 50 3.61 22.28 19.47
C LYS A 50 3.87 20.88 18.96
N SER A 51 3.73 19.88 19.84
CA SER A 51 3.80 18.46 19.48
C SER A 51 2.95 18.26 18.23
N LYS A 52 3.59 17.89 17.11
CA LYS A 52 2.85 17.47 15.92
C LYS A 52 2.08 16.21 16.33
N SER A 53 0.76 16.26 16.24
CA SER A 53 -0.06 15.06 16.45
C SER A 53 0.27 14.05 15.36
N THR A 54 0.98 12.98 15.72
CA THR A 54 1.28 11.84 14.84
C THR A 54 0.46 10.61 15.23
N GLY A 55 0.32 9.65 14.31
CA GLY A 55 -0.31 8.36 14.59
C GLY A 55 0.58 7.50 15.48
N LYS A 56 -0.04 6.71 16.37
CA LYS A 56 0.65 5.78 17.25
C LYS A 56 0.38 4.33 16.85
N PHE A 57 1.39 3.48 17.02
CA PHE A 57 1.22 2.03 17.01
C PHE A 57 1.02 1.54 18.45
N ILE A 58 -0.09 0.86 18.72
CA ILE A 58 -0.49 0.46 20.07
C ILE A 58 -0.76 -1.03 20.08
N GLN A 59 0.00 -1.76 20.89
CA GLN A 59 -0.19 -3.18 21.09
C GLN A 59 -1.16 -3.43 22.25
N LEU A 60 -2.21 -4.22 21.98
CA LEU A 60 -3.27 -4.53 22.93
C LEU A 60 -3.31 -6.03 23.22
N SER A 61 -3.72 -6.39 24.43
CA SER A 61 -3.64 -7.77 24.93
C SER A 61 -4.80 -8.68 24.52
N LYS A 62 -5.95 -8.13 24.10
CA LYS A 62 -7.16 -8.91 23.77
C LYS A 62 -8.00 -8.26 22.67
N PRO A 63 -8.35 -8.99 21.58
CA PRO A 63 -9.07 -8.42 20.44
C PRO A 63 -10.44 -7.85 20.85
N PRO A 64 -10.93 -6.81 20.17
CA PRO A 64 -12.24 -6.23 20.45
C PRO A 64 -13.33 -7.19 19.98
N ARG A 65 -14.38 -7.36 20.79
CA ARG A 65 -15.52 -8.22 20.41
C ARG A 65 -16.41 -7.59 19.33
N ASN A 66 -16.42 -6.27 19.19
CA ASN A 66 -17.48 -5.55 18.45
C ASN A 66 -16.97 -4.48 17.44
N LEU A 67 -15.72 -4.52 16.97
CA LEU A 67 -15.13 -3.52 16.04
C LEU A 67 -15.37 -2.04 16.44
N LYS A 68 -15.54 -1.79 17.73
CA LYS A 68 -15.70 -0.47 18.33
C LYS A 68 -14.52 -0.18 19.22
N VAL A 69 -14.11 1.08 19.25
CA VAL A 69 -13.16 1.58 20.23
C VAL A 69 -13.81 1.51 21.62
N SER A 70 -13.05 1.07 22.62
CA SER A 70 -13.48 1.09 24.02
C SER A 70 -13.31 2.49 24.61
N ASP A 71 -14.25 2.94 25.44
CA ASP A 71 -14.16 4.27 26.09
C ASP A 71 -12.93 4.38 27.02
N ASP A 72 -12.42 3.24 27.50
CA ASP A 72 -11.22 3.16 28.36
C ASP A 72 -9.90 3.23 27.57
N TRP A 73 -9.93 3.29 26.23
CA TRP A 73 -8.73 3.36 25.40
C TRP A 73 -8.36 4.82 25.11
N ASP A 74 -7.15 5.22 25.49
CA ASP A 74 -6.55 6.50 25.09
C ASP A 74 -6.03 6.42 23.65
N VAL A 75 -6.96 6.41 22.70
CA VAL A 75 -6.70 6.28 21.26
C VAL A 75 -7.44 7.35 20.48
N LYS A 76 -6.90 7.75 19.33
CA LYS A 76 -7.49 8.77 18.44
C LYS A 76 -7.54 8.28 17.00
N SER A 77 -8.27 9.01 16.14
CA SER A 77 -8.33 8.71 14.71
C SER A 77 -6.91 8.61 14.10
N GLY A 78 -6.71 7.58 13.29
CA GLY A 78 -5.43 7.26 12.67
C GLY A 78 -4.45 6.49 13.55
N ASP A 79 -4.76 6.21 14.81
CA ASP A 79 -3.96 5.25 15.59
C ASP A 79 -4.13 3.83 15.03
N VAL A 80 -3.06 3.05 15.17
CA VAL A 80 -2.93 1.69 14.64
C VAL A 80 -2.88 0.73 15.82
N LEU A 81 -3.91 -0.10 15.96
CA LEU A 81 -4.06 -1.05 17.05
C LEU A 81 -3.71 -2.45 16.57
N SER A 82 -2.83 -3.14 17.28
CA SER A 82 -2.46 -4.53 16.98
C SER A 82 -2.69 -5.46 18.17
N TRP A 83 -3.19 -6.66 17.88
CA TRP A 83 -3.47 -7.70 18.87
C TRP A 83 -2.56 -8.91 18.80
N SER A 84 -1.72 -8.98 17.76
CA SER A 84 -0.72 -10.02 17.61
C SER A 84 0.66 -9.46 17.94
N GLU A 85 1.58 -10.32 18.37
CA GLU A 85 2.99 -9.95 18.56
C GLU A 85 3.61 -9.59 17.20
N GLY A 86 3.56 -8.30 16.86
CA GLY A 86 4.31 -7.71 15.77
C GLY A 86 3.86 -8.05 14.35
N ARG A 87 2.75 -8.79 14.13
CA ARG A 87 2.25 -9.06 12.77
C ARG A 87 1.10 -8.13 12.36
N PRO A 88 1.21 -7.42 11.22
CA PRO A 88 0.14 -6.56 10.72
C PRO A 88 -1.18 -7.26 10.35
N THR A 89 -1.23 -8.60 10.35
CA THR A 89 -2.42 -9.42 10.04
C THR A 89 -3.61 -9.20 10.98
N GLU A 90 -3.34 -8.79 12.22
CA GLU A 90 -4.36 -8.47 13.24
C GLU A 90 -4.32 -7.01 13.65
N THR A 91 -4.14 -6.14 12.66
CA THR A 91 -4.08 -4.69 12.86
C THR A 91 -5.38 -4.01 12.43
N PHE A 92 -5.77 -2.99 13.19
CA PHE A 92 -6.94 -2.16 12.93
C PHE A 92 -6.56 -0.69 13.04
N PHE A 93 -7.22 0.15 12.25
CA PHE A 93 -7.11 1.59 12.32
C PHE A 93 -8.31 2.15 13.06
N VAL A 94 -8.07 3.12 13.95
CA VAL A 94 -9.14 3.90 14.57
C VAL A 94 -9.67 4.92 13.55
N THR A 95 -10.97 4.87 13.24
CA THR A 95 -11.61 5.82 12.33
C THR A 95 -12.05 7.11 13.04
N SER A 96 -12.39 8.14 12.27
CA SER A 96 -12.95 9.40 12.80
C SER A 96 -14.26 9.22 13.56
N GLU A 97 -14.99 8.14 13.28
CA GLU A 97 -16.27 7.79 13.90
C GLU A 97 -16.10 6.94 15.18
N GLY A 98 -14.87 6.69 15.64
CA GLY A 98 -14.60 5.84 16.80
C GLY A 98 -14.83 4.35 16.52
N THR A 99 -14.74 3.92 15.26
CA THR A 99 -14.84 2.50 14.87
C THR A 99 -13.46 1.94 14.50
N LEU A 100 -13.39 0.63 14.33
CA LEU A 100 -12.16 -0.07 13.95
C LEU A 100 -12.25 -0.55 12.50
N LEU A 101 -11.37 -0.04 11.65
CA LEU A 101 -11.18 -0.50 10.29
C LEU A 101 -10.08 -1.57 10.27
N LYS A 102 -10.40 -2.80 9.85
CA LYS A 102 -9.39 -3.85 9.71
C LYS A 102 -8.37 -3.48 8.63
N ASN A 103 -7.09 -3.78 8.85
CA ASN A 103 -6.04 -3.70 7.84
C ASN A 103 -6.49 -4.45 6.57
N PRO A 104 -6.59 -3.79 5.41
CA PRO A 104 -6.99 -4.46 4.18
C PRO A 104 -5.95 -5.46 3.66
N ASP A 105 -4.68 -5.33 4.09
CA ASP A 105 -3.53 -6.15 3.66
C ASP A 105 -3.57 -6.46 2.15
N THR A 106 -3.30 -5.45 1.32
CA THR A 106 -3.29 -5.63 -0.13
C THR A 106 -2.11 -6.47 -0.63
N SER A 107 -1.18 -6.83 0.25
CA SER A 107 -0.01 -7.66 -0.07
C SER A 107 -0.29 -9.16 -0.01
N GLY A 108 -1.32 -9.57 0.74
CA GLY A 108 -1.60 -10.98 1.03
C GLY A 108 -0.54 -11.68 1.88
N SER A 109 0.46 -10.94 2.37
CA SER A 109 1.62 -11.45 3.13
C SER A 109 1.61 -11.01 4.59
N GLY A 110 0.53 -10.37 5.04
CA GLY A 110 0.40 -9.90 6.41
C GLY A 110 1.14 -8.60 6.70
N TYR A 111 1.37 -7.77 5.68
CA TYR A 111 1.97 -6.45 5.84
C TYR A 111 0.91 -5.37 6.13
N LEU A 112 1.36 -4.24 6.67
CA LEU A 112 0.50 -3.10 6.94
C LEU A 112 0.25 -2.34 5.64
N THR A 113 -1.00 -2.26 5.24
CA THR A 113 -1.48 -1.31 4.24
C THR A 113 -2.26 -0.22 4.97
N ILE A 114 -1.81 1.03 4.90
CA ILE A 114 -2.52 2.17 5.47
C ILE A 114 -3.50 2.70 4.42
N PRO A 115 -4.83 2.52 4.60
CA PRO A 115 -5.79 2.75 3.54
C PRO A 115 -6.17 4.23 3.38
N LEU A 116 -6.65 4.58 2.20
CA LEU A 116 -7.03 5.94 1.80
C LEU A 116 -8.11 6.53 2.72
N SER A 117 -9.04 5.71 3.20
CA SER A 117 -10.09 6.13 4.15
C SER A 117 -9.54 6.65 5.48
N ILE A 118 -8.30 6.27 5.83
CA ILE A 118 -7.58 6.77 6.99
C ILE A 118 -6.67 7.92 6.59
N THR A 119 -5.84 7.74 5.57
CA THR A 119 -4.81 8.74 5.18
C THR A 119 -5.41 10.05 4.67
N SER A 120 -6.57 10.02 4.01
CA SER A 120 -7.27 11.21 3.51
C SER A 120 -7.71 12.20 4.60
N GLN A 121 -7.70 11.78 5.87
CA GLN A 121 -8.02 12.64 7.02
C GLN A 121 -6.84 13.56 7.39
N PHE A 122 -5.65 13.30 6.85
CA PHE A 122 -4.43 14.01 7.20
C PHE A 122 -3.90 14.81 6.01
N ALA A 123 -3.38 16.00 6.29
CA ALA A 123 -2.80 16.84 5.25
C ALA A 123 -1.50 16.25 4.67
N ASP A 124 -0.78 15.46 5.46
CA ASP A 124 0.43 14.74 5.06
C ASP A 124 0.44 13.37 5.75
N ALA A 125 -0.02 12.34 5.03
CA ALA A 125 -0.13 11.01 5.60
C ALA A 125 1.23 10.38 5.94
N VAL A 126 2.25 10.64 5.12
CA VAL A 126 3.58 10.04 5.31
C VAL A 126 4.25 10.59 6.57
N ASP A 127 4.20 11.91 6.79
CA ASP A 127 4.69 12.55 8.02
C ASP A 127 3.87 12.10 9.24
N TYR A 128 2.53 12.00 9.10
CA TYR A 128 1.65 11.58 10.19
C TYR A 128 1.94 10.15 10.68
N PHE A 129 2.18 9.22 9.76
CA PHE A 129 2.42 7.81 10.06
C PHE A 129 3.90 7.47 10.31
N SER A 130 4.82 8.43 10.20
CA SER A 130 6.26 8.20 10.42
C SER A 130 6.57 7.47 11.73
N SER A 131 5.95 7.89 12.84
CA SER A 131 6.13 7.23 14.14
C SER A 131 5.56 5.81 14.20
N VAL A 132 4.54 5.49 13.40
CA VAL A 132 4.07 4.10 13.24
C VAL A 132 5.12 3.28 12.51
N LEU A 133 5.64 3.80 11.39
CA LEU A 133 6.68 3.14 10.59
C LEU A 133 7.92 2.83 11.44
N ASP A 134 8.35 3.80 12.27
CA ASP A 134 9.51 3.64 13.14
C ASP A 134 9.25 2.65 14.29
N SER A 135 8.01 2.57 14.78
CA SER A 135 7.63 1.67 15.89
C SER A 135 7.57 0.20 15.47
N ILE A 136 7.03 -0.10 14.29
CA ILE A 136 6.89 -1.49 13.82
C ILE A 136 8.04 -1.93 12.93
N GLY A 137 8.81 -0.99 12.40
CA GLY A 137 9.78 -1.22 11.34
C GLY A 137 9.15 -1.02 9.96
N ARG A 138 9.76 -0.17 9.14
CA ARG A 138 9.28 0.16 7.79
C ARG A 138 9.03 -1.09 6.94
N ASN A 139 9.87 -2.12 7.12
CA ASN A 139 9.81 -3.40 6.42
C ASN A 139 8.52 -4.19 6.67
N TYR A 140 7.70 -3.79 7.66
CA TYR A 140 6.39 -4.37 7.92
C TYR A 140 5.24 -3.58 7.28
N VAL A 141 5.53 -2.51 6.54
CA VAL A 141 4.54 -1.69 5.83
C VAL A 141 4.70 -1.87 4.34
N SER A 142 3.69 -2.45 3.70
CA SER A 142 3.68 -2.65 2.25
C SER A 142 3.23 -1.41 1.49
N SER A 143 2.34 -0.61 2.08
CA SER A 143 1.82 0.57 1.38
C SER A 143 1.18 1.61 2.29
N ILE A 144 1.29 2.86 1.87
CA ILE A 144 0.53 4.01 2.37
C ILE A 144 -0.25 4.57 1.18
N GLU A 145 -1.57 4.44 1.19
CA GLU A 145 -2.41 5.01 0.14
C GLU A 145 -2.50 6.53 0.31
N LEU A 146 -2.37 7.31 -0.76
CA LEU A 146 -2.28 8.77 -0.69
C LEU A 146 -3.44 9.44 -1.44
N ALA A 147 -4.00 10.49 -0.84
CA ALA A 147 -4.94 11.35 -1.53
C ALA A 147 -4.20 12.22 -2.58
N PRO A 148 -4.81 12.55 -3.73
CA PRO A 148 -4.16 13.43 -4.73
C PRO A 148 -3.81 14.82 -4.19
N THR A 149 -4.48 15.23 -3.11
CA THR A 149 -4.28 16.50 -2.40
C THR A 149 -3.26 16.43 -1.27
N ASP A 150 -2.69 15.26 -0.99
CA ASP A 150 -1.73 15.06 0.09
C ASP A 150 -0.49 15.96 -0.09
N SER A 151 -0.04 16.58 1.01
CA SER A 151 1.11 17.50 1.02
C SER A 151 2.42 16.78 0.74
N PHE A 152 2.46 15.44 0.89
CA PHE A 152 3.56 14.58 0.48
C PHE A 152 4.07 14.94 -0.92
N PHE A 153 3.18 15.09 -1.92
CA PHE A 153 3.60 15.41 -3.28
C PHE A 153 4.38 16.72 -3.36
N LYS A 154 3.90 17.75 -2.64
CA LYS A 154 4.58 19.05 -2.58
C LYS A 154 5.91 18.96 -1.86
N LYS A 155 6.02 18.19 -0.77
CA LYS A 155 7.28 18.01 -0.04
C LYS A 155 8.28 17.22 -0.87
N GLN A 156 7.87 16.10 -1.45
CA GLN A 156 8.75 15.19 -2.19
C GLN A 156 9.24 15.79 -3.50
N PHE A 157 8.34 16.41 -4.28
CA PHE A 157 8.67 16.89 -5.62
C PHE A 157 8.77 18.42 -5.72
N SER A 158 8.77 19.13 -4.59
CA SER A 158 8.73 20.61 -4.50
C SER A 158 7.50 21.27 -5.17
N LYS A 159 6.55 20.47 -5.68
CA LYS A 159 5.36 20.91 -6.41
C LYS A 159 4.20 19.98 -6.08
N ALA A 160 3.01 20.55 -5.92
CA ALA A 160 1.81 19.72 -5.79
C ALA A 160 1.34 19.21 -7.15
N LEU A 161 0.55 18.13 -7.17
CA LEU A 161 -0.14 17.71 -8.38
C LEU A 161 -1.02 18.86 -8.93
N PRO A 162 -1.09 19.05 -10.27
CA PRO A 162 -1.92 20.09 -10.86
C PRO A 162 -3.41 19.74 -10.74
N PRO A 163 -4.32 20.73 -10.79
CA PRO A 163 -5.76 20.49 -10.68
C PRO A 163 -6.32 19.47 -11.67
N SER A 164 -5.79 19.43 -12.90
CA SER A 164 -6.17 18.47 -13.95
C SER A 164 -5.92 17.01 -13.58
N ILE A 165 -4.99 16.76 -12.65
CA ILE A 165 -4.65 15.42 -12.16
C ILE A 165 -5.33 15.17 -10.81
N LYS A 166 -5.35 16.16 -9.92
CA LYS A 166 -5.97 16.05 -8.58
C LYS A 166 -7.45 15.70 -8.62
N ASN A 167 -8.17 16.19 -9.62
CA ASN A 167 -9.61 15.99 -9.73
C ASN A 167 -9.98 14.68 -10.43
N ARG A 168 -8.99 13.88 -10.88
CA ARG A 168 -9.25 12.58 -11.49
C ARG A 168 -9.56 11.55 -10.42
N THR A 169 -10.73 10.92 -10.54
CA THR A 169 -11.19 9.86 -9.64
C THR A 169 -10.81 8.45 -10.10
N ASP A 170 -10.20 8.35 -11.29
CA ASP A 170 -9.79 7.09 -11.89
C ASP A 170 -8.31 6.75 -11.62
N LEU A 171 -7.70 7.45 -10.66
CA LEU A 171 -6.31 7.25 -10.24
C LEU A 171 -6.25 6.88 -8.77
N SER A 172 -5.39 5.92 -8.43
CA SER A 172 -4.95 5.66 -7.07
C SER A 172 -3.45 5.83 -6.94
N TYR A 173 -3.03 6.29 -5.76
CA TYR A 173 -1.63 6.53 -5.40
C TYR A 173 -1.30 5.69 -4.17
N SER A 174 -0.26 4.88 -4.26
CA SER A 174 0.21 4.03 -3.16
C SER A 174 1.71 4.21 -3.04
N LEU A 175 2.20 4.57 -1.86
CA LEU A 175 3.62 4.69 -1.56
C LEU A 175 4.08 3.43 -0.85
N ASP A 176 5.12 2.79 -1.37
CA ASP A 176 5.92 1.84 -0.59
C ASP A 176 7.03 2.61 0.14
N PRO A 177 6.97 2.69 1.48
CA PRO A 177 7.94 3.45 2.27
C PRO A 177 9.28 2.73 2.45
N ASN A 178 9.42 1.47 2.01
CA ASN A 178 10.67 0.71 2.06
C ASN A 178 11.52 0.95 0.82
N ASP A 179 10.91 0.74 -0.34
CA ASP A 179 11.59 0.88 -1.62
C ASP A 179 11.57 2.34 -2.10
N GLU A 180 10.87 3.23 -1.39
CA GLU A 180 10.64 4.62 -1.78
C GLU A 180 10.09 4.70 -3.21
N VAL A 181 9.05 3.89 -3.47
CA VAL A 181 8.39 3.79 -4.76
C VAL A 181 6.95 4.29 -4.65
N LEU A 182 6.61 5.28 -5.48
CA LEU A 182 5.24 5.67 -5.69
C LEU A 182 4.63 4.84 -6.83
N TYR A 183 3.59 4.08 -6.53
CA TYR A 183 2.75 3.39 -7.48
C TYR A 183 1.57 4.28 -7.84
N VAL A 184 1.39 4.53 -9.14
CA VAL A 184 0.21 5.22 -9.69
C VAL A 184 -0.55 4.23 -10.56
N THR A 185 -1.83 3.99 -10.23
CA THR A 185 -2.64 2.98 -10.90
C THR A 185 -3.91 3.60 -11.45
N LEU A 186 -4.30 3.20 -12.67
CA LEU A 186 -5.60 3.55 -13.24
C LEU A 186 -6.67 2.57 -12.72
N SER A 187 -7.72 3.08 -12.07
CA SER A 187 -8.80 2.24 -11.54
C SER A 187 -9.55 1.46 -12.64
N SER A 188 -9.64 2.03 -13.85
CA SER A 188 -10.25 1.37 -15.02
C SER A 188 -9.40 0.23 -15.60
N LYS A 189 -8.10 0.21 -15.30
CA LYS A 189 -7.13 -0.78 -15.78
C LYS A 189 -6.13 -1.08 -14.65
N PRO A 190 -6.53 -1.82 -13.61
CA PRO A 190 -5.69 -2.05 -12.42
C PRO A 190 -4.36 -2.75 -12.73
N ASN A 191 -4.30 -3.51 -13.83
CA ASN A 191 -3.06 -4.11 -14.33
C ASN A 191 -2.11 -3.09 -15.01
N GLN A 192 -2.53 -1.84 -15.17
CA GLN A 192 -1.74 -0.73 -15.68
C GLN A 192 -1.39 0.22 -14.54
N SER A 193 -0.46 -0.22 -13.69
CA SER A 193 0.24 0.63 -12.73
C SER A 193 1.53 1.18 -13.33
N GLN A 194 2.06 2.27 -12.80
CA GLN A 194 3.41 2.74 -13.05
C GLN A 194 4.12 3.00 -11.73
N ASN A 195 5.37 2.56 -11.67
CA ASN A 195 6.21 2.68 -10.50
C ASN A 195 7.14 3.87 -10.74
N PHE A 196 7.25 4.75 -9.75
CA PHE A 196 8.06 5.94 -9.77
C PHE A 196 9.01 5.93 -8.57
N GLN A 197 10.30 5.76 -8.86
CA GLN A 197 11.37 5.79 -7.85
C GLN A 197 11.55 7.21 -7.33
N LEU A 198 11.23 7.46 -6.06
CA LEU A 198 11.14 8.80 -5.49
C LEU A 198 12.46 9.60 -5.60
N ALA A 199 13.60 8.92 -5.52
CA ALA A 199 14.93 9.54 -5.61
C ALA A 199 15.25 10.12 -7.00
N THR A 200 14.61 9.63 -8.07
CA THR A 200 14.97 9.97 -9.47
C THR A 200 13.81 10.55 -10.27
N THR A 201 12.57 10.34 -9.84
CA THR A 201 11.39 10.82 -10.53
C THR A 201 11.12 12.29 -10.25
N LYS A 202 10.78 13.05 -11.30
CA LYS A 202 10.22 14.41 -11.19
C LYS A 202 8.69 14.34 -11.29
N ILE A 203 7.99 15.32 -10.70
CA ILE A 203 6.53 15.34 -10.78
C ILE A 203 6.02 15.45 -12.22
N GLU A 204 6.78 16.10 -13.10
CA GLU A 204 6.45 16.19 -14.52
C GLU A 204 6.43 14.82 -15.20
N ASP A 205 7.24 13.86 -14.77
CA ASP A 205 7.23 12.49 -15.31
C ASP A 205 5.91 11.78 -14.96
N ILE A 206 5.43 11.98 -13.73
CA ILE A 206 4.15 11.45 -13.25
C ILE A 206 3.00 12.06 -14.06
N ILE A 207 2.97 13.39 -14.18
CA ILE A 207 1.94 14.12 -14.94
C ILE A 207 1.94 13.66 -16.41
N GLN A 208 3.12 13.55 -17.01
CA GLN A 208 3.28 13.12 -18.39
C GLN A 208 2.78 11.69 -18.58
N TRP A 209 3.14 10.76 -17.69
CA TRP A 209 2.63 9.39 -17.75
C TRP A 209 1.10 9.35 -17.68
N ILE A 210 0.51 10.02 -16.70
CA ILE A 210 -0.96 10.09 -16.51
C ILE A 210 -1.66 10.70 -17.73
N SER A 211 -1.05 11.69 -18.39
CA SER A 211 -1.60 12.30 -19.60
C SER A 211 -1.63 11.33 -20.79
N THR A 212 -0.70 10.37 -20.82
CA THR A 212 -0.57 9.37 -21.89
C THR A 212 -1.21 8.03 -21.56
N SER A 213 -1.64 7.82 -20.32
CA SER A 213 -2.08 6.51 -19.83
C SER A 213 -3.39 6.02 -20.48
N ASN A 214 -4.19 6.96 -21.00
CA ASN A 214 -5.42 6.66 -21.75
C ASN A 214 -5.18 6.52 -23.25
N GLU A 215 -3.96 6.75 -23.73
CA GLU A 215 -3.64 6.64 -25.15
C GLU A 215 -3.54 5.18 -25.58
N THR A 216 -3.79 4.95 -26.86
CA THR A 216 -3.52 3.65 -27.48
C THR A 216 -2.06 3.31 -27.28
N LYS A 217 -1.81 2.11 -26.75
CA LYS A 217 -0.46 1.62 -26.51
C LYS A 217 -0.03 0.71 -27.66
N VAL A 218 1.26 0.72 -27.94
CA VAL A 218 1.92 -0.16 -28.90
C VAL A 218 2.95 -1.01 -28.18
N LYS A 219 3.23 -2.20 -28.73
CA LYS A 219 4.22 -3.12 -28.16
C LYS A 219 5.38 -3.26 -29.12
N PHE A 220 6.60 -3.15 -28.59
CA PHE A 220 7.81 -3.52 -29.29
C PHE A 220 8.36 -4.80 -28.66
N ASN A 221 8.64 -5.80 -29.48
CA ASN A 221 9.52 -6.90 -29.11
C ASN A 221 10.90 -6.56 -29.68
N VAL A 222 11.85 -6.30 -28.79
CA VAL A 222 13.23 -5.99 -29.16
C VAL A 222 14.06 -7.24 -28.92
N LYS A 223 14.48 -7.89 -30.00
CA LYS A 223 15.37 -9.05 -29.93
C LYS A 223 16.82 -8.58 -30.06
N PHE A 224 17.68 -9.11 -29.22
CA PHE A 224 19.10 -8.79 -29.25
C PHE A 224 19.94 -10.07 -29.32
N ASP A 225 20.99 -9.99 -30.13
CA ASP A 225 22.03 -11.00 -30.26
C ASP A 225 23.38 -10.28 -30.21
N PHE A 226 24.14 -10.51 -29.14
CA PHE A 226 25.48 -9.92 -28.96
C PHE A 226 26.55 -10.99 -29.10
N GLU A 227 27.44 -10.82 -30.08
CA GLU A 227 28.64 -11.65 -30.25
C GLU A 227 29.89 -10.94 -29.68
N GLY A 228 30.62 -11.59 -28.76
CA GLY A 228 31.94 -11.12 -28.31
C GLY A 228 32.37 -11.52 -26.90
N LYS A 229 33.69 -11.76 -26.70
CA LYS A 229 34.32 -12.11 -25.41
C LYS A 229 34.37 -10.98 -24.38
N GLU A 230 34.22 -9.72 -24.79
CA GLU A 230 34.51 -8.55 -23.94
C GLU A 230 33.28 -7.80 -23.41
N THR A 231 32.05 -8.21 -23.72
CA THR A 231 30.87 -7.33 -23.55
C THR A 231 29.74 -7.84 -22.66
N CYS A 232 29.94 -8.88 -21.85
CA CYS A 232 28.95 -9.28 -20.83
C CYS A 232 28.61 -8.12 -19.87
N SER A 233 29.56 -7.23 -19.58
CA SER A 233 29.38 -6.04 -18.73
C SER A 233 28.62 -4.89 -19.42
N LYS A 234 28.41 -4.94 -20.74
CA LYS A 234 27.65 -3.95 -21.53
C LYS A 234 26.26 -4.45 -21.95
N VAL A 235 25.91 -5.68 -21.58
CA VAL A 235 24.55 -6.18 -21.75
C VAL A 235 23.61 -5.30 -20.95
N PRO A 236 22.52 -4.81 -21.55
CA PRO A 236 21.58 -3.97 -20.84
C PRO A 236 20.94 -4.76 -19.69
N HIS A 237 21.39 -4.46 -18.48
CA HIS A 237 20.71 -4.90 -17.27
C HIS A 237 19.43 -4.08 -17.15
N GLY A 238 18.29 -4.66 -17.50
CA GLY A 238 16.99 -4.10 -17.08
C GLY A 238 16.44 -2.93 -17.89
N ILE A 239 17.30 -2.09 -18.48
CA ILE A 239 16.92 -0.70 -18.77
C ILE A 239 17.42 -0.26 -20.14
N ILE A 240 16.48 -0.18 -21.10
CA ILE A 240 16.65 0.65 -22.29
C ILE A 240 16.58 2.11 -21.82
N THR A 241 17.75 2.74 -21.68
CA THR A 241 17.86 4.12 -21.25
C THR A 241 17.44 5.08 -22.38
N GLY A 242 16.86 6.23 -22.01
CA GLY A 242 16.46 7.26 -22.98
C GLY A 242 15.12 7.03 -23.68
N LEU A 243 14.32 6.06 -23.23
CA LEU A 243 12.94 5.91 -23.70
C LEU A 243 12.07 7.13 -23.31
N PRO A 244 11.10 7.51 -24.15
CA PRO A 244 10.11 8.52 -23.78
C PRO A 244 9.33 8.11 -22.53
N VAL A 245 8.90 9.09 -21.73
CA VAL A 245 8.00 8.86 -20.60
C VAL A 245 6.75 8.11 -21.05
N GLY A 246 6.32 7.12 -20.27
CA GLY A 246 5.19 6.24 -20.62
C GLY A 246 5.60 4.86 -21.14
N TRP A 247 6.87 4.69 -21.51
CA TRP A 247 7.40 3.40 -21.93
C TRP A 247 7.90 2.57 -20.76
N LYS A 248 7.56 1.29 -20.76
CA LYS A 248 8.13 0.27 -19.88
C LYS A 248 8.75 -0.82 -20.74
N CYS A 249 9.89 -1.34 -20.32
CA CYS A 249 10.47 -2.53 -20.93
C CYS A 249 10.72 -3.58 -19.87
N GLU A 250 10.31 -4.81 -20.16
CA GLU A 250 10.54 -5.97 -19.31
C GLU A 250 11.34 -6.99 -20.10
N GLN A 251 12.36 -7.55 -19.47
CA GLN A 251 13.09 -8.67 -20.05
C GLN A 251 12.18 -9.90 -20.07
N GLN A 252 12.17 -10.60 -21.19
CA GLN A 252 11.43 -11.85 -21.34
C GLN A 252 12.40 -13.01 -21.58
N GLY A 253 12.14 -14.11 -20.87
CA GLY A 253 12.91 -15.35 -21.00
C GLY A 253 14.25 -15.37 -20.26
N SER A 254 14.96 -16.49 -20.40
CA SER A 254 16.29 -16.68 -19.83
C SER A 254 17.34 -16.07 -20.76
N LEU A 255 18.29 -15.32 -20.20
CA LEU A 255 19.52 -14.97 -20.91
C LEU A 255 20.27 -16.26 -21.23
N LEU A 256 20.43 -16.56 -22.52
CA LEU A 256 21.32 -17.62 -22.96
C LEU A 256 22.74 -17.06 -22.93
N TYR A 257 23.54 -17.52 -21.98
CA TYR A 257 24.96 -17.25 -21.92
C TYR A 257 25.72 -18.39 -22.60
N GLY A 258 26.24 -18.13 -23.80
CA GLY A 258 27.29 -18.94 -24.41
C GLY A 258 28.67 -18.32 -24.19
N GLU A 259 29.75 -19.05 -24.46
CA GLU A 259 31.12 -18.53 -24.32
C GLU A 259 31.39 -17.23 -25.10
N ASN A 260 30.57 -16.91 -26.11
CA ASN A 260 30.71 -15.70 -26.93
C ASN A 260 29.38 -15.07 -27.37
N ILE A 261 28.22 -15.55 -26.90
CA ILE A 261 26.90 -15.13 -27.42
C ILE A 261 25.94 -14.85 -26.26
N ILE A 262 25.24 -13.71 -26.33
CA ILE A 262 24.15 -13.35 -25.43
C ILE A 262 22.91 -13.02 -26.23
N GLN A 263 21.86 -13.83 -26.05
CA GLN A 263 20.57 -13.68 -26.69
C GLN A 263 19.46 -13.38 -25.67
N GLY A 264 18.52 -12.53 -26.06
CA GLY A 264 17.32 -12.27 -25.27
C GLY A 264 16.29 -11.39 -25.97
N GLU A 265 15.17 -11.18 -25.28
CA GLU A 265 14.05 -10.36 -25.76
C GLU A 265 13.66 -9.34 -24.69
N TRP A 266 13.45 -8.09 -25.10
CA TRP A 266 12.73 -7.09 -24.31
C TRP A 266 11.34 -6.91 -24.88
N ARG A 267 10.33 -6.96 -24.02
CA ARG A 267 8.99 -6.47 -24.35
C ARG A 267 8.84 -5.06 -23.82
N CYS A 268 8.74 -4.12 -24.74
CA CYS A 268 8.48 -2.73 -24.43
C CYS A 268 7.04 -2.38 -24.77
N GLU A 269 6.37 -1.64 -23.90
CA GLU A 269 5.02 -1.13 -24.12
C GLU A 269 5.00 0.37 -23.80
N GLY A 270 4.39 1.17 -24.67
CA GLY A 270 4.25 2.61 -24.44
C GLY A 270 3.27 3.29 -25.40
N PRO A 271 3.13 4.62 -25.32
CA PRO A 271 2.13 5.36 -26.10
C PRO A 271 2.45 5.37 -27.61
N GLU A 272 1.44 5.04 -28.44
CA GLU A 272 1.53 4.97 -29.91
C GLU A 272 2.11 6.26 -30.52
N LYS A 273 1.71 7.43 -30.01
CA LYS A 273 2.19 8.75 -30.50
C LYS A 273 3.70 8.95 -30.36
N THR A 274 4.33 8.20 -29.45
CA THR A 274 5.78 8.30 -29.17
C THR A 274 6.58 7.13 -29.72
N LYS A 275 5.94 6.21 -30.47
CA LYS A 275 6.57 4.99 -31.00
C LYS A 275 7.86 5.25 -31.78
N GLU A 276 7.88 6.26 -32.65
CA GLU A 276 9.08 6.58 -33.43
C GLU A 276 10.22 7.14 -32.58
N LYS A 277 9.90 7.89 -31.52
CA LYS A 277 10.92 8.39 -30.58
C LYS A 277 11.51 7.24 -29.76
N ALA A 278 10.67 6.32 -29.30
CA ALA A 278 11.10 5.12 -28.59
C ALA A 278 11.95 4.22 -29.48
N ARG A 279 11.51 3.95 -30.70
CA ARG A 279 12.26 3.16 -31.69
C ARG A 279 13.66 3.73 -31.93
N LYS A 280 13.76 5.04 -32.21
CA LYS A 280 15.05 5.72 -32.39
C LYS A 280 15.94 5.68 -31.15
N ALA A 281 15.36 5.76 -29.95
CA ALA A 281 16.12 5.67 -28.70
C ALA A 281 16.73 4.27 -28.50
N ILE A 282 15.95 3.22 -28.82
CA ILE A 282 16.39 1.81 -28.80
C ILE A 282 17.50 1.60 -29.82
N GLU A 283 17.29 2.00 -31.09
CA GLU A 283 18.27 1.86 -32.17
C GLU A 283 19.59 2.61 -31.89
N LYS A 284 19.53 3.75 -31.19
CA LYS A 284 20.72 4.53 -30.83
C LYS A 284 21.61 3.80 -29.82
N HIS A 285 21.03 3.07 -28.86
CA HIS A 285 21.78 2.44 -27.77
C HIS A 285 22.31 1.06 -28.13
N TYR A 286 21.68 0.37 -29.09
CA TYR A 286 22.06 -0.98 -29.46
C TYR A 286 22.11 -1.10 -30.98
N LYS A 287 23.32 -1.22 -31.52
CA LYS A 287 23.53 -1.52 -32.93
C LYS A 287 23.23 -3.01 -33.17
N GLY A 288 22.45 -3.31 -34.21
CA GLY A 288 22.15 -4.69 -34.62
C GLY A 288 20.89 -5.33 -34.00
N LEU A 289 19.96 -4.53 -33.47
CA LEU A 289 18.69 -5.04 -32.95
C LEU A 289 17.65 -5.28 -34.05
N ASP A 290 16.94 -6.39 -33.96
CA ASP A 290 15.67 -6.60 -34.67
C ASP A 290 14.50 -6.16 -33.78
N ILE A 291 13.78 -5.13 -34.24
CA ILE A 291 12.60 -4.58 -33.54
C ILE A 291 11.34 -5.01 -34.29
N GLU A 292 10.53 -5.86 -33.66
CA GLU A 292 9.20 -6.23 -34.15
C GLU A 292 8.14 -5.36 -33.46
N ILE A 293 7.32 -4.65 -34.24
CA ILE A 293 6.26 -3.76 -33.74
C ILE A 293 4.91 -4.51 -33.82
N LYS A 294 4.18 -4.58 -32.70
CA LYS A 294 2.86 -5.22 -32.57
C LYS A 294 1.80 -4.28 -32.01
#